data_AF-A0A366XEF5-F1
#
_entry.id   AF-A0A366XEF5-F1
#
_cell.length_a   1.000
_cell.length_b   1.000
_cell.length_c   1.000
_cell.angle_alpha   90.00
_cell.angle_beta   90.00
_cell.angle_gamma   90.00
#
_symmetry.space_group_name_H-M   'P 1'
#
loop_
_entity.id
_entity.type
_entity.pdbx_description
1 polymer ?
#
loop_
_entity_poly.entity_id
_entity_poly.type
_entity_poly.pdbx_seq_one_letter_code
_entity_poly.pdbx_strand_id
1 'polypeptide(L)'
;MSVSSHLVETPEDLAVKVKAWKATEAELMRFGKAYADHHEVGLGKPSAMQDAIAWDAWDKGYPKTVVRDAGNILRRIQVAKEAEKSEDGAEHKTKLRALLCNFANNIGLGKAYAEVTQ
;
A
#
# COMPACT_ATOMS: atom_id res chain seq x y z
N MET A 1 0.47 -40.45 4.86
CA MET A 1 1.55 -39.61 5.40
C MET A 1 1.05 -38.17 5.40
N SER A 2 0.45 -37.72 6.51
CA SER A 2 -0.04 -36.34 6.66
C SER A 2 1.15 -35.48 7.07
N VAL A 3 1.64 -34.65 6.16
CA VAL A 3 2.75 -33.73 6.44
C VAL A 3 2.18 -32.56 7.23
N SER A 4 2.50 -32.57 8.51
CA SER A 4 2.17 -31.64 9.59
C SER A 4 1.87 -30.19 9.18
N SER A 5 0.73 -29.67 9.66
CA SER A 5 0.28 -28.27 9.60
C SER A 5 1.06 -27.31 10.52
N HIS A 6 2.31 -27.62 10.88
CA HIS A 6 3.11 -26.88 11.86
C HIS A 6 4.53 -26.56 11.38
N LEU A 7 4.71 -26.24 10.10
CA LEU A 7 5.96 -25.61 9.67
C LEU A 7 5.99 -24.20 10.26
N VAL A 8 6.75 -24.05 11.35
CA VAL A 8 7.08 -22.75 11.92
C VAL A 8 8.05 -22.07 10.95
N GLU A 9 7.64 -20.91 10.48
CA GLU A 9 8.44 -20.05 9.60
C GLU A 9 9.81 -19.77 10.23
N THR A 10 10.87 -20.06 9.49
CA THR A 10 12.24 -19.85 9.97
C THR A 10 12.62 -18.36 9.93
N PRO A 11 13.65 -17.94 10.67
CA PRO A 11 14.21 -16.59 10.54
C PRO A 11 14.63 -16.25 9.11
N GLU A 12 15.15 -17.23 8.36
CA GLU A 12 15.55 -17.08 6.96
C GLU A 12 14.34 -16.84 6.06
N ASP A 13 13.24 -17.59 6.25
CA ASP A 13 11.99 -17.37 5.54
C ASP A 13 11.43 -15.96 5.80
N LEU A 14 11.48 -15.52 7.05
CA LEU A 14 11.04 -14.18 7.44
C LEU A 14 11.92 -13.10 6.79
N ALA A 15 13.24 -13.27 6.75
CA ALA A 15 14.15 -12.32 6.10
C ALA A 15 13.86 -12.18 4.60
N VAL A 16 13.58 -13.28 3.90
CA VAL A 16 13.16 -13.25 2.49
C VAL A 16 11.84 -12.51 2.34
N LYS A 17 10.86 -12.78 3.20
CA LYS A 17 9.56 -12.09 3.17
C LYS A 17 9.68 -10.60 3.50
N VAL A 18 10.56 -10.19 4.40
CA VAL A 18 10.87 -8.79 4.70
C VAL A 18 11.42 -8.09 3.46
N LYS A 19 12.35 -8.72 2.74
CA LYS A 19 12.88 -8.16 1.49
C LYS A 19 11.77 -8.05 0.43
N ALA A 20 10.94 -9.08 0.29
CA ALA A 20 9.81 -9.08 -0.63
C ALA A 20 8.80 -7.98 -0.27
N TRP A 21 8.47 -7.82 1.01
CA TRP A 21 7.56 -6.78 1.47
C TRP A 21 8.10 -5.38 1.19
N LYS A 22 9.37 -5.10 1.49
CA LYS A 22 9.97 -3.79 1.20
C LYS A 22 9.89 -3.41 -0.28
N ALA A 23 10.13 -4.37 -1.18
CA ALA A 23 10.00 -4.14 -2.62
C ALA A 23 8.52 -3.90 -3.02
N THR A 24 7.62 -4.72 -2.49
CA THR A 24 6.17 -4.62 -2.71
C THR A 24 5.61 -3.28 -2.24
N GLU A 25 5.99 -2.85 -1.03
CA GLU A 25 5.59 -1.58 -0.44
C GLU A 25 6.11 -0.42 -1.28
N ALA A 26 7.39 -0.43 -1.67
CA ALA A 26 7.98 0.62 -2.49
C ALA A 26 7.25 0.78 -3.84
N GLU A 27 6.92 -0.33 -4.50
CA GLU A 27 6.21 -0.31 -5.77
C GLU A 27 4.75 0.13 -5.62
N LEU A 28 4.04 -0.37 -4.61
CA LEU A 28 2.67 0.06 -4.30
C LEU A 28 2.61 1.56 -4.01
N MET A 29 3.57 2.07 -3.22
CA MET A 29 3.68 3.49 -2.91
C MET A 29 4.00 4.33 -4.16
N ARG A 30 4.78 3.80 -5.10
CA ARG A 30 5.02 4.44 -6.40
C ARG A 30 3.73 4.55 -7.22
N PHE A 31 2.93 3.49 -7.31
CA PHE A 31 1.64 3.55 -8.01
C PHE A 31 0.66 4.49 -7.31
N GLY A 32 0.54 4.40 -5.98
CA GLY A 32 -0.32 5.28 -5.20
C GLY A 32 0.06 6.76 -5.37
N LYS A 33 1.36 7.08 -5.33
CA LYS A 33 1.83 8.45 -5.56
C LYS A 33 1.51 8.93 -6.99
N ALA A 34 1.83 8.13 -8.02
CA ALA A 34 1.48 8.50 -9.38
C ALA A 34 -0.03 8.74 -9.55
N TYR A 35 -0.86 7.87 -8.94
CA TYR A 35 -2.31 8.03 -8.93
C TYR A 35 -2.74 9.34 -8.25
N ALA A 36 -2.11 9.71 -7.13
CA ALA A 36 -2.37 10.95 -6.42
C ALA A 36 -1.98 12.20 -7.23
N ASP A 37 -0.81 12.16 -7.87
CA ASP A 37 -0.24 13.27 -8.66
C ASP A 37 -1.12 13.60 -9.88
N HIS A 38 -1.81 12.61 -10.45
CA HIS A 38 -2.74 12.77 -11.57
C HIS A 38 -4.19 13.05 -11.15
N HIS A 39 -4.41 13.45 -9.90
CA HIS A 39 -5.73 13.88 -9.44
C HIS A 39 -6.12 15.23 -10.02
N GLU A 40 -7.26 15.28 -10.69
CA GLU A 40 -7.82 16.50 -11.27
C GLU A 40 -8.95 17.04 -10.37
N VAL A 41 -8.83 18.31 -9.96
CA VAL A 41 -9.83 18.97 -9.11
C VAL A 41 -11.13 19.19 -9.88
N GLY A 42 -12.26 18.85 -9.26
CA GLY A 42 -13.59 19.03 -9.87
C GLY A 42 -14.11 17.79 -10.62
N LEU A 43 -13.28 16.77 -10.82
CA LEU A 43 -13.73 15.47 -11.30
C LEU A 43 -14.16 14.58 -10.12
N GLY A 44 -15.44 14.20 -10.10
CA GLY A 44 -15.98 13.26 -9.11
C GLY A 44 -15.62 11.79 -9.36
N LYS A 45 -14.85 11.51 -10.41
CA LYS A 45 -14.42 10.17 -10.83
C LYS A 45 -12.93 10.19 -11.19
N PRO A 46 -12.24 9.05 -11.17
CA PRO A 46 -10.85 8.96 -11.61
C PRO A 46 -10.66 9.53 -13.03
N SER A 47 -9.56 10.24 -13.25
CA SER A 47 -9.14 10.67 -14.60
C SER A 47 -8.71 9.46 -15.44
N ALA A 48 -8.62 9.63 -16.76
CA ALA A 48 -8.14 8.57 -17.65
C ALA A 48 -6.71 8.11 -17.28
N MET A 49 -5.85 9.04 -16.83
CA MET A 49 -4.51 8.73 -16.35
C MET A 49 -4.52 7.95 -15.05
N GLN A 50 -5.40 8.32 -14.10
CA GLN A 50 -5.57 7.58 -12.85
C GLN A 50 -6.04 6.14 -13.10
N ASP A 51 -6.97 5.94 -14.02
CA ASP A 51 -7.41 4.60 -14.40
C ASP A 51 -6.32 3.81 -15.13
N ALA A 52 -5.55 4.45 -16.01
CA ALA A 52 -4.40 3.81 -16.68
C ALA A 52 -3.36 3.34 -15.65
N ILE A 53 -3.03 4.15 -14.64
CA ILE A 53 -2.10 3.77 -13.56
C ILE A 53 -2.62 2.58 -12.77
N ALA A 54 -3.92 2.57 -12.44
CA ALA A 54 -4.52 1.44 -11.73
C ALA A 54 -4.47 0.16 -12.58
N TRP A 55 -4.71 0.24 -13.89
CA TRP A 55 -4.58 -0.89 -14.81
C TRP A 55 -3.14 -1.39 -14.94
N ASP A 56 -2.17 -0.48 -15.05
CA ASP A 56 -0.76 -0.83 -15.15
C ASP A 56 -0.26 -1.57 -13.88
N ALA A 57 -0.79 -1.18 -12.72
CA ALA A 57 -0.55 -1.88 -11.46
C ALA A 57 -1.25 -3.25 -11.39
N TRP A 58 -2.45 -3.36 -11.95
CA TRP A 58 -3.20 -4.61 -12.05
C TRP A 58 -2.45 -5.66 -12.87
N ASP A 59 -1.87 -5.25 -14.00
CA ASP A 59 -1.08 -6.14 -14.86
C ASP A 59 0.18 -6.65 -14.16
N LYS A 60 0.64 -5.95 -13.11
CA LYS A 60 1.75 -6.35 -12.23
C LYS A 60 1.30 -7.12 -10.98
N GLY A 61 0.00 -7.41 -10.85
CA GLY A 61 -0.57 -8.20 -9.75
C GLY A 61 -1.05 -7.38 -8.54
N TYR A 62 -1.07 -6.05 -8.62
CA TYR A 62 -1.58 -5.20 -7.55
C TYR A 62 -3.08 -4.90 -7.75
N PRO A 63 -3.94 -5.12 -6.74
CA PRO A 63 -5.36 -4.82 -6.88
C PRO A 63 -5.61 -3.33 -7.14
N LYS A 64 -6.42 -3.03 -8.17
CA LYS A 64 -6.75 -1.64 -8.56
C LYS A 64 -7.32 -0.82 -7.41
N THR A 65 -8.15 -1.44 -6.58
CA THR A 65 -8.77 -0.80 -5.41
C THR A 65 -7.71 -0.36 -4.40
N VAL A 66 -6.73 -1.21 -4.11
CA VAL A 66 -5.63 -0.89 -3.17
C VAL A 66 -4.81 0.28 -3.68
N VAL A 67 -4.51 0.33 -4.98
CA VAL A 67 -3.78 1.46 -5.60
C VAL A 67 -4.58 2.76 -5.52
N ARG A 68 -5.87 2.71 -5.85
CA ARG A 68 -6.79 3.87 -5.76
C ARG A 68 -6.88 4.40 -4.33
N ASP A 69 -7.05 3.51 -3.35
CA ASP A 69 -7.16 3.86 -1.94
C ASP A 69 -5.83 4.45 -1.43
N ALA A 70 -4.70 3.84 -1.77
CA ALA A 70 -3.38 4.34 -1.43
C ALA A 70 -3.16 5.75 -1.99
N GLY A 71 -3.47 5.98 -3.28
CA GLY A 71 -3.32 7.30 -3.90
C GLY A 71 -4.25 8.35 -3.29
N ASN A 72 -5.50 8.00 -3.02
CA ASN A 72 -6.45 8.91 -2.35
C ASN A 72 -5.98 9.32 -0.94
N ILE A 73 -5.44 8.37 -0.17
CA ILE A 73 -4.90 8.65 1.16
C ILE A 73 -3.63 9.51 1.05
N LEU A 74 -2.71 9.17 0.16
CA LEU A 74 -1.45 9.91 -0.05
C LEU A 74 -1.71 11.36 -0.43
N ARG A 75 -2.66 11.61 -1.33
CA ARG A 75 -3.09 12.96 -1.69
C ARG A 75 -3.57 13.75 -0.47
N ARG A 76 -4.37 13.14 0.40
CA ARG A 76 -4.86 13.81 1.62
C ARG A 76 -3.74 14.09 2.62
N ILE A 77 -2.76 13.19 2.75
CA ILE A 77 -1.55 13.43 3.56
C ILE A 77 -0.78 14.65 3.02
N GLN A 78 -0.62 14.75 1.70
CA GLN A 78 0.06 15.87 1.07
C GLN A 78 -0.66 17.19 1.34
N VAL A 79 -1.98 17.24 1.10
CA VAL A 79 -2.80 18.43 1.37
C VAL A 79 -2.76 18.83 2.85
N ALA A 80 -2.82 17.88 3.77
CA ALA A 80 -2.72 18.17 5.20
C ALA A 80 -1.35 18.74 5.61
N LYS A 81 -0.27 18.25 4.97
CA LYS A 81 1.10 18.78 5.16
C LYS A 81 1.22 20.22 4.66
N GLU A 82 0.65 20.53 3.50
CA GLU A 82 0.63 21.88 2.93
C GLU A 82 -0.25 22.83 3.75
N ALA A 83 -1.32 22.34 4.37
CA ALA A 83 -2.21 23.12 5.21
C ALA A 83 -1.75 23.25 6.68
N GLU A 84 -0.57 22.76 7.05
CA GLU A 84 -0.03 22.69 8.43
C GLU A 84 -0.97 22.03 9.46
N LYS A 85 -1.94 21.21 9.02
CA LYS A 85 -2.88 20.52 9.89
C LYS A 85 -2.29 19.19 10.37
N SER A 86 -1.78 19.18 11.60
CA SER A 86 -1.11 18.01 12.18
C SER A 86 -2.05 16.84 12.48
N GLU A 87 -3.28 17.09 12.92
CA GLU A 87 -4.24 16.05 13.30
C GLU A 87 -4.78 15.27 12.09
N ASP A 88 -5.24 15.95 11.03
CA ASP A 88 -5.73 15.32 9.79
C ASP A 88 -4.63 14.49 9.10
N GLY A 89 -3.38 14.99 9.14
CA GLY A 89 -2.23 14.29 8.59
C GLY A 89 -1.90 12.99 9.35
N ALA A 90 -2.06 12.98 10.67
CA ALA A 90 -1.84 11.80 11.50
C ALA A 90 -2.91 10.72 11.23
N GLU A 91 -4.18 11.10 11.11
CA GLU A 91 -5.28 10.17 10.81
C GLU A 91 -5.06 9.48 9.45
N HIS A 92 -4.70 10.25 8.41
CA HIS A 92 -4.47 9.69 7.08
C HIS A 92 -3.23 8.78 7.03
N LYS A 93 -2.17 9.07 7.80
CA LYS A 93 -1.04 8.15 7.97
C LYS A 93 -1.46 6.84 8.63
N THR A 94 -2.34 6.89 9.62
CA THR A 94 -2.91 5.68 10.25
C THR A 94 -3.74 4.86 9.26
N LYS A 95 -4.58 5.52 8.44
CA LYS A 95 -5.33 4.85 7.37
C LYS A 95 -4.41 4.19 6.34
N LEU A 96 -3.32 4.85 5.95
CA LEU A 96 -2.32 4.27 5.05
C LEU A 96 -1.68 3.02 5.66
N ARG A 97 -1.26 3.08 6.93
CA ARG A 97 -0.70 1.92 7.64
C ARG A 97 -1.70 0.75 7.72
N ALA A 98 -2.97 1.04 8.01
CA ALA A 98 -4.01 0.01 8.05
C ALA A 98 -4.22 -0.65 6.66
N LEU A 99 -4.21 0.15 5.59
CA LEU A 99 -4.30 -0.36 4.22
C LEU A 99 -3.11 -1.28 3.88
N LEU A 100 -1.89 -0.84 4.18
CA LEU A 100 -0.67 -1.61 3.93
C LEU A 100 -0.65 -2.92 4.73
N CYS A 101 -1.02 -2.86 6.02
CA CYS A 101 -1.14 -4.04 6.87
C CYS A 101 -2.14 -5.06 6.31
N ASN A 102 -3.35 -4.61 5.94
CA ASN A 102 -4.37 -5.47 5.36
C ASN A 102 -3.91 -6.08 4.03
N PHE A 103 -3.25 -5.31 3.18
CA PHE A 103 -2.69 -5.82 1.93
C PHE A 103 -1.60 -6.86 2.18
N ALA A 104 -0.65 -6.58 3.08
CA ALA A 104 0.40 -7.51 3.48
C ALA A 104 -0.17 -8.84 4.00
N ASN A 105 -1.19 -8.79 4.85
CA ASN A 105 -1.88 -9.98 5.36
C ASN A 105 -2.51 -10.80 4.24
N ASN A 106 -3.19 -10.15 3.29
CA ASN A 106 -3.86 -10.82 2.17
C ASN A 106 -2.89 -11.55 1.23
N ILE A 107 -1.64 -11.09 1.12
CA ILE A 107 -0.60 -11.72 0.28
C ILE A 107 0.37 -12.61 1.08
N GLY A 108 0.10 -12.86 2.37
CA GLY A 108 0.93 -13.72 3.22
C GLY A 108 2.25 -13.10 3.70
N LEU A 109 2.37 -11.77 3.63
CA LEU A 109 3.53 -10.97 4.07
C LEU A 109 3.25 -10.15 5.35
N GLY A 110 2.16 -10.42 6.07
CA GLY A 110 1.77 -9.66 7.27
C GLY A 110 2.83 -9.58 8.37
N LYS A 111 3.51 -10.69 8.67
CA LYS A 111 4.61 -10.70 9.65
C LYS A 111 5.80 -9.87 9.20
N ALA A 112 6.12 -9.89 7.92
CA ALA A 112 7.18 -9.07 7.34
C ALA A 112 6.84 -7.57 7.42
N TYR A 113 5.58 -7.19 7.21
CA TYR A 113 5.12 -5.82 7.44
C TYR A 113 5.31 -5.41 8.91
N ALA A 114 4.92 -6.27 9.86
CA ALA A 114 5.08 -5.98 11.28
C ALA A 114 6.55 -5.76 11.66
N GLU A 115 7.47 -6.58 11.14
CA GLU A 115 8.92 -6.45 11.39
C GLU A 115 9.50 -5.13 10.86
N VAL A 116 9.00 -4.62 9.72
CA VAL A 116 9.50 -3.37 9.11
C VAL A 116 8.92 -2.12 9.77
N THR A 117 7.78 -2.26 10.46
CA THR A 117 7.03 -1.12 11.03
C THR A 117 7.20 -0.93 12.54
N GLN A 118 7.94 -1.83 13.20
CA GLN A 118 8.44 -1.68 14.58
C GLN A 118 9.55 -0.62 14.66
#